data_AF-A0A2L2LC74-F1
#
_entry.id   AF-A0A2L2LC74-F1
#
_cell.length_a   1.000
_cell.length_b   1.000
_cell.length_c   1.000
_cell.angle_alpha   90.00
_cell.angle_beta   90.00
_cell.angle_gamma   90.00
#
_symmetry.space_group_name_H-M   'P 1'
#
loop_
_entity.id
_entity.type
_entity.pdbx_description
1 polymer ?
#
loop_
_entity_poly.entity_id
_entity_poly.type
_entity_poly.pdbx_seq_one_letter_code
_entity_poly.pdbx_strand_id
1 'polypeptide(L)'
;MNWNYDISAAPRGKMVPTTVKTKDGLKETETYQREYIIAAGHCGAVTKSYWIPDQERWCMFSKDVPPRAWMPWPENPFAAATTSEAALTKAPTNVSLPVDERSGEWANAGGDDVTGGENAHTKSAGELVSNSSAFLLEDVGSGQ
;
A
#
# COMPACT_ATOMS: atom_id res chain seq x y z
N MET A 1 11.84 -22.17 7.09
CA MET A 1 10.90 -21.40 7.92
C MET A 1 10.48 -22.28 9.10
N ASN A 2 10.58 -21.77 10.33
CA ASN A 2 10.19 -22.52 11.54
C ASN A 2 8.91 -21.91 12.12
N TRP A 3 7.84 -22.71 12.24
CA TRP A 3 6.61 -22.30 12.91
C TRP A 3 6.82 -22.25 14.42
N ASN A 4 6.32 -21.21 15.07
CA ASN A 4 6.26 -21.12 16.52
C ASN A 4 4.86 -21.47 17.01
N TYR A 5 4.76 -22.43 17.93
CA TYR A 5 3.50 -22.89 18.52
C TYR A 5 3.15 -22.18 19.83
N ASP A 6 4.08 -21.39 20.39
CA ASP A 6 3.79 -20.50 21.52
C ASP A 6 3.25 -19.17 21.00
N ILE A 7 1.92 -19.03 21.03
CA ILE A 7 1.21 -17.82 20.61
C ILE A 7 1.48 -16.63 21.54
N SER A 8 1.88 -16.87 22.79
CA SER A 8 2.18 -15.79 23.73
C SER A 8 3.44 -15.03 23.34
N ALA A 9 4.36 -15.70 22.63
CA ALA A 9 5.58 -15.11 22.10
C ALA A 9 5.37 -14.32 20.80
N ALA A 10 4.18 -14.34 20.20
CA ALA A 10 3.91 -13.61 18.96
C ALA A 10 3.86 -12.10 19.21
N PRO A 11 4.39 -11.27 18.29
CA PRO A 11 4.44 -9.81 18.46
C PRO A 11 3.03 -9.21 18.49
N ARG A 12 2.70 -8.51 19.58
CA ARG A 12 1.40 -7.86 19.81
C ARG A 12 1.37 -6.38 19.43
N GLY A 13 2.30 -5.94 18.58
CA GLY A 13 2.48 -4.53 18.26
C GLY A 13 3.00 -3.70 19.44
N LYS A 14 3.09 -2.39 19.23
CA LYS A 14 3.63 -1.43 20.21
C LYS A 14 2.94 -0.08 20.15
N MET A 15 2.79 0.57 21.30
CA MET A 15 2.38 1.98 21.36
C MET A 15 3.58 2.85 21.00
N VAL A 16 3.43 3.73 20.03
CA VAL A 16 4.50 4.62 19.57
C VAL A 16 4.05 6.07 19.70
N PRO A 17 4.85 6.94 20.35
CA PRO A 17 4.57 8.37 20.36
C PRO A 17 4.68 8.89 18.93
N THR A 18 3.61 9.51 18.44
CA THR A 18 3.51 10.09 17.11
C THR A 18 3.18 11.56 17.25
N THR A 19 3.99 12.41 16.63
CA THR A 19 3.70 13.84 16.57
C THR A 19 2.73 14.10 15.43
N VAL A 20 1.52 14.56 15.76
CA VAL A 20 0.51 14.93 14.78
C VAL A 20 0.46 16.45 14.68
N LYS A 21 0.57 16.97 13.47
CA LYS A 21 0.39 18.40 13.20
C LYS A 21 -1.09 18.72 13.17
N THR A 22 -1.55 19.43 14.19
CA THR A 22 -2.91 19.97 14.28
C THR A 22 -2.92 21.45 13.89
N LYS A 23 -4.10 22.06 13.74
CA LYS A 23 -4.23 23.50 13.45
C LYS A 23 -3.61 24.37 14.55
N ASP A 24 -3.60 23.89 15.78
CA ASP A 24 -3.10 24.58 16.98
C ASP A 24 -1.62 24.27 17.30
N GLY A 25 -0.95 23.47 16.47
CA GLY A 25 0.47 23.12 16.62
C GLY A 25 0.77 21.63 16.60
N LEU A 26 2.00 21.27 16.95
CA LEU A 26 2.46 19.89 17.07
C LEU A 26 1.95 19.30 18.39
N LYS A 27 1.16 18.24 18.31
CA LYS A 27 0.69 17.50 19.48
C LYS A 27 1.28 16.09 19.47
N GLU A 28 1.83 15.66 20.58
CA GLU A 28 2.24 14.27 20.77
C GLU A 28 1.00 13.43 21.13
N THR A 29 0.79 12.35 20.38
CA THR A 29 -0.26 11.36 20.65
C THR A 29 0.34 9.98 20.59
N GLU A 30 -0.12 9.06 21.44
CA GLU A 30 0.28 7.67 21.33
C GLU A 30 -0.57 6.99 20.24
N THR A 31 0.08 6.33 19.30
CA THR A 31 -0.59 5.55 18.25
C THR A 31 -0.14 4.10 18.32
N TYR A 32 -1.09 3.18 18.26
CA TYR A 32 -0.79 1.76 18.20
C TYR A 32 -0.24 1.37 16.83
N GLN A 33 1.01 0.93 16.79
CA GLN A 33 1.66 0.38 15.61
C GLN A 33 1.44 -1.13 15.57
N ARG A 34 0.74 -1.57 14.51
CA ARG A 34 0.40 -2.97 14.27
C ARG A 34 1.61 -3.73 13.75
N GLU A 35 1.89 -4.88 14.36
CA GLU A 35 2.85 -5.85 13.83
C GLU A 35 2.10 -7.05 13.25
N TYR A 36 2.48 -7.45 12.03
CA TYR A 36 1.84 -8.53 11.32
C TYR A 36 2.58 -9.85 11.53
N ILE A 37 1.80 -10.92 11.55
CA ILE A 37 2.28 -12.30 11.57
C ILE A 37 1.59 -13.11 10.48
N ILE A 38 2.20 -14.24 10.12
CA ILE A 38 1.52 -15.33 9.44
C ILE A 38 0.98 -16.24 10.53
N ALA A 39 -0.33 -16.46 10.56
CA ALA A 39 -1.02 -17.24 11.58
C ALA A 39 -1.71 -18.46 10.96
N ALA A 40 -1.48 -19.64 11.54
CA ALA A 40 -2.13 -20.89 11.15
C ALA A 40 -3.29 -21.20 12.10
N GLY A 41 -4.50 -21.34 11.56
CA GLY A 41 -5.69 -21.71 12.32
C GLY A 41 -5.84 -23.22 12.52
N HIS A 42 -6.81 -23.61 13.35
CA HIS A 42 -7.08 -25.01 13.68
C HIS A 42 -7.56 -25.85 12.49
N CYS A 43 -8.22 -25.23 11.51
CA CYS A 43 -8.69 -25.87 10.29
C CYS A 43 -7.63 -25.97 9.18
N GLY A 44 -6.38 -25.59 9.45
CA GLY A 44 -5.30 -25.56 8.46
C GLY A 44 -5.26 -24.31 7.58
N ALA A 45 -6.20 -23.37 7.75
CA ALA A 45 -6.14 -22.07 7.09
C ALA A 45 -4.94 -21.25 7.59
N VAL A 46 -4.22 -20.61 6.66
CA VAL A 46 -3.09 -19.73 6.96
C VAL A 46 -3.44 -18.32 6.50
N THR A 47 -3.35 -17.34 7.40
CA THR A 47 -3.75 -15.96 7.12
C THR A 47 -2.74 -14.94 7.67
N LYS A 48 -2.76 -13.74 7.10
CA LYS A 48 -2.08 -12.57 7.67
C LYS A 48 -2.91 -12.06 8.85
N SER A 49 -2.32 -11.99 10.04
CA SER A 49 -2.99 -11.52 11.24
C SER A 49 -2.16 -10.49 12.00
N TYR A 50 -2.80 -9.78 12.93
CA TYR A 50 -2.20 -8.82 13.86
C TYR A 50 -3.04 -8.79 15.15
N TRP A 51 -2.43 -8.37 16.25
CA TRP A 51 -3.10 -8.27 17.55
C TRP A 51 -4.00 -7.02 17.62
N ILE A 52 -5.21 -7.18 18.15
CA ILE A 52 -6.17 -6.11 18.42
C ILE A 52 -6.26 -5.93 19.94
N PRO A 53 -5.60 -4.91 20.53
CA PRO A 53 -5.49 -4.78 21.98
C PRO A 53 -6.86 -4.58 22.65
N ASP A 54 -7.73 -3.77 22.06
CA ASP A 54 -9.08 -3.49 22.57
C ASP A 54 -9.96 -4.75 22.70
N GLN A 55 -9.76 -5.72 21.79
CA GLN A 55 -10.56 -6.96 21.74
C GLN A 55 -9.83 -8.17 22.32
N GLU A 56 -8.58 -7.98 22.76
CA GLU A 56 -7.69 -9.03 23.26
C GLU A 56 -7.67 -10.28 22.36
N ARG A 57 -7.61 -10.08 21.04
CA ARG A 57 -7.63 -11.18 20.07
C ARG A 57 -6.78 -10.90 18.84
N TRP A 58 -6.48 -11.95 18.11
CA TRP A 58 -5.87 -11.86 16.78
C TRP A 58 -6.94 -11.58 15.72
N CYS A 59 -6.64 -10.71 14.76
CA CYS A 59 -7.50 -10.46 13.61
C CYS A 59 -7.79 -11.80 12.87
N MET A 60 -9.04 -12.03 12.48
CA MET A 60 -9.55 -13.31 11.92
C MET A 60 -9.67 -14.49 12.89
N PHE A 61 -9.35 -14.31 14.17
CA PHE A 61 -9.52 -15.30 15.23
C PHE A 61 -10.44 -14.76 16.33
N SER A 62 -11.10 -15.64 17.08
CA SER A 62 -11.82 -15.26 18.29
C SER A 62 -10.87 -15.21 19.48
N LYS A 63 -11.32 -14.63 20.60
CA LYS A 63 -10.57 -14.66 21.85
C LYS A 63 -10.41 -16.09 22.39
N ASP A 64 -11.44 -16.92 22.22
CA ASP A 64 -11.48 -18.29 22.72
C ASP A 64 -10.68 -19.26 21.85
N VAL A 65 -10.55 -18.97 20.56
CA VAL A 65 -9.85 -19.83 19.59
C VAL A 65 -8.73 -19.01 18.92
N PRO A 66 -7.58 -18.85 19.59
CA PRO A 66 -6.41 -18.22 19.00
C PRO A 66 -5.85 -19.06 17.84
N PRO A 67 -4.91 -18.53 17.04
CA PRO A 67 -4.17 -19.35 16.08
C PRO A 67 -3.42 -20.49 16.80
N ARG A 68 -3.13 -21.56 16.07
CA ARG A 68 -2.37 -22.71 16.57
C ARG A 68 -0.86 -22.51 16.48
N ALA A 69 -0.41 -21.79 15.46
CA ALA A 69 0.99 -21.47 15.25
C ALA A 69 1.13 -20.14 14.53
N TRP A 70 2.31 -19.54 14.64
CA TRP A 70 2.64 -18.29 13.98
C TRP A 70 4.06 -18.27 13.41
N MET A 71 4.29 -17.34 12.50
CA MET A 71 5.61 -16.97 11.99
C MET A 71 5.68 -15.45 11.79
N PRO A 72 6.88 -14.84 11.90
CA PRO A 72 7.04 -13.43 11.58
C PRO A 72 6.62 -13.15 10.14
N TRP A 73 6.04 -11.98 9.92
CA TRP A 73 5.79 -11.50 8.55
C TRP A 73 7.12 -11.25 7.84
N PRO A 74 7.29 -11.69 6.59
CA PRO A 74 8.54 -11.50 5.87
C PRO A 74 8.82 -10.02 5.62
N GLU A 75 10.08 -9.62 5.77
CA GLU A 75 10.53 -8.32 5.33
C GLU A 75 10.55 -8.25 3.80
N ASN A 76 10.10 -7.13 3.25
CA ASN A 76 10.18 -6.90 1.81
C ASN A 76 11.65 -6.61 1.44
N PRO A 77 12.32 -7.46 0.64
CA PRO A 77 13.74 -7.28 0.32
C PRO A 77 14.02 -6.00 -0.47
N PHE A 78 13.00 -5.41 -1.11
CA PHE A 78 13.13 -4.16 -1.86
C PHE A 78 12.84 -2.89 -1.05
N ALA A 79 12.40 -3.02 0.22
CA ALA A 79 12.06 -1.85 1.04
C ALA A 79 13.27 -0.97 1.37
N ALA A 80 14.48 -1.53 1.43
CA ALA A 80 15.71 -0.77 1.71
C ALA A 80 16.17 0.15 0.55
N ALA A 81 15.66 -0.06 -0.67
CA ALA A 81 16.10 0.71 -1.84
C ALA A 81 15.42 2.09 -1.97
N THR A 82 14.36 2.37 -1.20
CA THR A 82 13.57 3.62 -1.30
C THR A 82 14.00 4.70 -0.29
N THR A 83 15.02 4.46 0.53
CA THR A 83 15.53 5.46 1.50
C THR A 83 16.95 5.90 1.13
N SER A 84 17.12 6.40 -0.09
CA SER A 84 18.31 7.16 -0.51
C SER A 84 17.91 8.42 -1.27
N GLU A 85 16.91 9.16 -0.77
CA GLU A 85 16.56 10.52 -1.24
C GLU A 85 16.95 11.59 -0.20
N ALA A 86 18.10 11.40 0.46
CA ALA A 86 18.71 12.39 1.34
C ALA A 86 20.18 12.69 0.99
N ALA A 87 20.70 12.13 -0.11
CA ALA A 87 22.08 12.30 -0.54
C ALA A 87 22.27 13.24 -1.75
N LEU A 88 21.24 13.98 -2.18
CA LEU A 88 21.34 14.90 -3.31
C LEU A 88 21.39 16.39 -2.88
N THR A 89 22.19 16.72 -1.87
CA THR A 89 22.62 18.11 -1.61
C THR A 89 24.10 18.20 -1.24
N LYS A 90 24.96 17.51 -2.00
CA LYS A 90 26.35 17.96 -2.15
C LYS A 90 26.73 17.85 -3.62
N ALA A 91 26.48 18.94 -4.34
CA ALA A 91 27.10 19.16 -5.64
C ALA A 91 28.63 19.26 -5.44
N PRO A 92 29.45 18.44 -6.12
CA PRO A 92 30.80 18.82 -6.43
C PRO A 92 30.77 19.68 -7.70
N THR A 93 31.11 20.94 -7.49
CA THR A 93 31.60 21.88 -8.49
C THR A 93 32.65 21.22 -9.39
N ASN A 94 32.55 21.49 -10.69
CA ASN A 94 33.59 21.36 -11.72
C ASN A 94 33.81 19.97 -12.35
N VAL A 95 33.15 19.76 -13.49
CA VAL A 95 33.77 19.10 -14.65
C VAL A 95 33.41 19.93 -15.89
N SER A 96 34.35 20.72 -16.37
CA SER A 96 34.32 21.25 -17.74
C SER A 96 34.37 20.08 -18.73
N LEU A 97 33.30 19.88 -19.49
CA LEU A 97 33.33 19.00 -20.67
C LEU A 97 33.82 19.82 -21.87
N PRO A 98 34.82 19.33 -22.64
CA PRO A 98 35.22 19.98 -23.87
C PRO A 98 34.09 19.92 -24.89
N VAL A 99 33.77 21.07 -25.47
CA VAL A 99 32.94 21.20 -26.66
C VAL A 99 33.71 20.61 -27.83
N ASP A 100 33.27 19.46 -28.33
CA ASP A 100 33.72 18.96 -29.62
C ASP A 100 32.64 19.33 -30.65
N GLU A 101 32.87 20.47 -31.30
CA GLU A 101 32.22 20.83 -32.55
C GLU A 101 32.68 19.85 -33.64
N ARG A 102 31.81 18.92 -34.04
CA ARG A 102 31.94 18.33 -35.37
C ARG A 102 30.61 18.14 -36.08
N SER A 103 30.41 19.07 -37.01
CA SER A 103 29.48 19.12 -38.12
C SER A 103 29.28 17.78 -38.84
N GLY A 104 28.03 17.52 -39.22
CA GLY A 104 27.60 16.31 -39.91
C GLY A 104 26.16 16.43 -40.41
N GLU A 105 25.93 17.47 -41.19
CA GLU A 105 24.79 17.72 -42.08
C GLU A 105 24.34 16.45 -42.83
N TRP A 106 23.10 16.00 -42.64
CA TRP A 106 22.34 15.23 -43.64
C TRP A 106 20.94 15.83 -43.75
N ALA A 107 20.83 16.78 -44.68
CA ALA A 107 19.56 17.07 -45.34
C ALA A 107 19.22 15.88 -46.25
N ASN A 108 18.01 15.34 -46.16
CA ASN A 108 17.31 14.79 -47.31
C ASN A 108 15.80 14.98 -47.15
N ALA A 109 15.23 15.46 -48.24
CA ALA A 109 13.86 15.90 -48.42
C ALA A 109 12.91 14.74 -48.69
N GLY A 110 11.62 14.99 -48.41
CA GLY A 110 10.48 14.69 -49.28
C GLY A 110 10.16 13.22 -49.59
N GLY A 111 8.91 12.84 -49.35
CA GLY A 111 8.36 11.59 -49.89
C GLY A 111 7.00 11.24 -49.34
N ASP A 112 5.99 11.66 -50.08
CA ASP A 112 4.57 11.29 -50.07
C ASP A 112 4.21 9.85 -49.67
N ASP A 113 3.07 9.77 -48.98
CA ASP A 113 1.92 8.85 -49.15
C ASP A 113 2.13 7.35 -49.42
N VAL A 114 1.47 6.50 -48.61
CA VAL A 114 0.48 5.46 -49.02
C VAL A 114 0.24 4.42 -47.91
N THR A 115 -1.04 4.36 -47.51
CA THR A 115 -1.88 3.28 -46.94
C THR A 115 -1.30 2.10 -46.13
N GLY A 116 -2.05 1.76 -45.07
CA GLY A 116 -2.51 0.39 -44.86
C GLY A 116 -2.05 -0.23 -43.54
N GLY A 117 -3.00 -0.48 -42.63
CA GLY A 117 -2.71 -1.20 -41.39
C GLY A 117 -3.81 -1.12 -40.34
N GLU A 118 -5.01 -1.55 -40.70
CA GLU A 118 -6.08 -1.87 -39.75
C GLU A 118 -5.60 -2.91 -38.73
N ASN A 119 -5.67 -2.58 -37.44
CA ASN A 119 -6.09 -3.54 -36.41
C ASN A 119 -6.49 -2.82 -35.11
N ALA A 120 -7.69 -2.24 -35.10
CA ALA A 120 -8.34 -1.81 -33.87
C ALA A 120 -9.21 -2.95 -33.35
N HIS A 121 -8.65 -3.77 -32.46
CA HIS A 121 -9.44 -4.75 -31.71
C HIS A 121 -10.28 -4.00 -30.66
N THR A 122 -11.54 -3.77 -31.03
CA THR A 122 -12.77 -3.75 -30.23
C THR A 122 -12.63 -3.44 -28.73
N LYS A 123 -12.95 -2.18 -28.38
CA LYS A 123 -13.37 -1.80 -27.02
C LYS A 123 -14.87 -2.07 -26.91
N SER A 124 -15.26 -3.18 -26.26
CA SER A 124 -16.63 -3.37 -25.78
C SER A 124 -16.69 -3.01 -24.31
N ALA A 125 -17.27 -1.84 -24.02
CA ALA A 125 -17.79 -1.49 -22.70
C ALA A 125 -19.04 -0.61 -22.89
N GLY A 126 -20.10 -1.21 -23.44
CA GLY A 126 -21.45 -0.93 -22.93
C GLY A 126 -21.60 -1.74 -21.63
N GLU A 127 -22.38 -1.36 -20.63
CA GLU A 127 -23.43 -0.38 -20.56
C GLU A 127 -23.67 -0.10 -19.06
N LEU A 128 -24.13 1.11 -18.80
CA LEU A 128 -24.56 1.61 -17.49
C LEU A 128 -25.65 0.73 -16.87
N VAL A 129 -25.46 0.31 -15.61
CA VAL A 129 -26.59 0.16 -14.69
C VAL A 129 -26.20 0.77 -13.35
N SER A 130 -26.79 1.93 -13.10
CA SER A 130 -26.96 2.56 -11.80
C SER A 130 -27.60 1.59 -10.81
N ASN A 131 -27.02 1.48 -9.62
CA ASN A 131 -27.81 1.18 -8.42
C ASN A 131 -27.61 2.32 -7.44
N SER A 132 -28.49 3.31 -7.57
CA SER A 132 -28.70 4.37 -6.60
C SER A 132 -29.19 3.73 -5.29
N SER A 133 -28.47 3.98 -4.21
CA SER A 133 -28.95 3.74 -2.85
C SER A 133 -30.22 4.56 -2.62
N ALA A 134 -31.35 3.88 -2.50
CA ALA A 134 -32.58 4.47 -1.98
C ALA A 134 -32.42 4.64 -0.46
N PHE A 135 -32.08 5.85 -0.02
CA PHE A 135 -32.49 6.36 1.28
C PHE A 135 -33.94 6.83 1.14
N LEU A 136 -34.88 6.15 1.78
CA LEU A 136 -36.17 6.73 2.09
C LEU A 136 -36.36 6.73 3.60
N LEU A 137 -36.44 7.96 4.10
CA LEU A 137 -36.74 8.40 5.44
C LEU A 137 -38.25 8.26 5.63
N GLU A 138 -38.71 7.34 6.47
CA GLU A 138 -40.09 7.35 6.95
C GLU A 138 -40.15 8.20 8.21
N ASP A 139 -40.53 9.46 8.01
CA ASP A 139 -41.03 10.39 9.03
C ASP A 139 -42.57 10.49 8.91
N VAL A 140 -43.20 10.89 10.01
CA VAL A 140 -44.64 11.21 10.24
C VAL A 140 -45.56 10.07 10.67
N GLY A 141 -46.08 10.19 11.90
CA GLY A 141 -47.40 9.63 12.24
C GLY A 141 -47.82 9.63 13.71
N SER A 142 -48.15 10.81 14.23
CA SER A 142 -48.90 11.12 15.47
C SER A 142 -49.95 10.09 15.95
N GLY A 143 -50.14 9.97 17.27
CA GLY A 143 -51.41 9.44 17.79
C GLY A 143 -51.47 8.98 19.25
N GLN A 144 -51.72 9.94 20.15
CA GLN A 144 -52.43 9.85 21.44
C GLN A 144 -51.75 9.25 22.66
#